data_AF-A0A6C0KKC2-F1
#
_entry.id   AF-A0A6C0KKC2-F1
#
_cell.length_a   1.000
_cell.length_b   1.000
_cell.length_c   1.000
_cell.angle_alpha   90.00
_cell.angle_beta   90.00
_cell.angle_gamma   90.00
#
_symmetry.space_group_name_H-M   'P 1'
#
loop_
_entity.id
_entity.type
_entity.pdbx_description
1 polymer ?
#
loop_
_entity_poly.entity_id
_entity_poly.type
_entity_poly.pdbx_seq_one_letter_code
_entity_poly.pdbx_strand_id
1 'polypeptide(L)'
;MQHHALYIGAGIDNIPMKYCDWIHIFTCMDSQPYSEFGVQQSGKINTYGHDEFYRPDFIENVNKSYYNIGYELHDPINGNIRCYSNGTQSIFYYMNTSIPDHHNQVKIPFSEIDSVIVSGHDPDCIFLKYTTKRLSFIGVEGTSFDKIENDSTNTLVQCLHNGKYCFFFYNYFFLHKDGTFREFLFWDDFMNYYYKLCAMN
;
A
#
# COMPACT_ATOMS: atom_id res chain seq x y z
N MET A 1 2.64 -22.23 2.80
CA MET A 1 1.58 -21.28 3.25
C MET A 1 1.64 -20.12 2.28
N GLN A 2 0.50 -19.63 1.77
CA GLN A 2 0.51 -18.47 0.86
C GLN A 2 0.51 -17.20 1.70
N HIS A 3 1.46 -16.31 1.43
CA HIS A 3 1.60 -15.03 2.13
C HIS A 3 0.83 -13.92 1.42
N HIS A 4 0.11 -13.10 2.19
CA HIS A 4 -0.87 -12.13 1.70
C HIS A 4 -0.56 -10.73 2.22
N ALA A 5 -0.19 -9.81 1.32
CA ALA A 5 0.11 -8.44 1.66
C ALA A 5 -1.02 -7.49 1.28
N LEU A 6 -1.28 -6.50 2.14
CA LEU A 6 -2.11 -5.34 1.85
C LEU A 6 -1.21 -4.15 1.49
N TYR A 7 -1.53 -3.44 0.40
CA TYR A 7 -0.87 -2.19 0.03
C TYR A 7 -1.92 -1.14 -0.36
N ILE A 8 -2.20 -0.20 0.55
CA ILE A 8 -3.13 0.92 0.32
C ILE A 8 -2.33 2.14 -0.16
N GLY A 9 -2.84 2.83 -1.19
CA GLY A 9 -2.13 3.91 -1.88
C GLY A 9 -1.04 3.38 -2.80
N ALA A 10 -1.27 2.23 -3.44
CA ALA A 10 -0.27 1.55 -4.25
C ALA A 10 0.15 2.33 -5.50
N GLY A 11 -0.73 3.16 -6.06
CA GLY A 11 -0.46 3.93 -7.26
C GLY A 11 0.09 3.07 -8.40
N ILE A 12 1.18 3.54 -9.02
CA ILE A 12 1.93 2.77 -10.02
C ILE A 12 3.14 2.04 -9.43
N ASP A 13 3.32 2.07 -8.10
CA ASP A 13 4.47 1.45 -7.44
C ASP A 13 4.43 -0.07 -7.64
N ASN A 14 5.58 -0.61 -7.99
CA ASN A 14 5.80 -2.02 -8.26
C ASN A 14 7.01 -2.58 -7.49
N ILE A 15 7.70 -1.76 -6.69
CA ILE A 15 8.90 -2.17 -5.92
C ILE A 15 8.58 -3.33 -4.97
N PRO A 16 7.51 -3.29 -4.15
CA PRO A 16 7.20 -4.41 -3.26
C PRO A 16 6.89 -5.70 -4.02
N MET A 17 6.17 -5.61 -5.13
CA MET A 17 5.80 -6.76 -5.95
C MET A 17 7.02 -7.38 -6.65
N LYS A 18 7.98 -6.53 -7.03
CA LYS A 18 9.21 -6.96 -7.68
C LYS A 18 10.16 -7.70 -6.74
N TYR A 19 10.25 -7.28 -5.47
CA TYR A 19 11.31 -7.73 -4.56
C TYR A 19 10.84 -8.60 -3.39
N CYS A 20 9.55 -8.58 -3.04
CA CYS A 20 9.00 -9.45 -2.00
C CYS A 20 8.53 -10.78 -2.57
N ASP A 21 9.44 -11.61 -3.08
CA ASP A 21 9.14 -12.91 -3.71
C ASP A 21 8.49 -13.92 -2.75
N TRP A 22 8.67 -13.74 -1.43
CA TRP A 22 8.02 -14.52 -0.39
C TRP A 22 6.51 -14.22 -0.27
N ILE A 23 6.03 -13.10 -0.82
CA ILE A 23 4.61 -12.71 -0.83
C ILE A 23 3.97 -13.26 -2.09
N HIS A 24 2.91 -14.06 -1.94
CA HIS A 24 2.27 -14.76 -3.04
C HIS A 24 1.04 -14.01 -3.56
N ILE A 25 0.36 -13.26 -2.70
CA ILE A 25 -0.84 -12.50 -3.06
C ILE A 25 -0.69 -11.07 -2.53
N PHE A 26 -0.83 -10.11 -3.44
CA PHE A 26 -0.89 -8.69 -3.12
C PHE A 26 -2.31 -8.18 -3.32
N THR A 27 -2.88 -7.61 -2.27
CA THR A 27 -4.10 -6.81 -2.34
C THR A 27 -3.68 -5.35 -2.40
N CYS A 28 -3.68 -4.79 -3.60
CA CYS A 28 -3.35 -3.38 -3.82
C CYS A 28 -4.65 -2.58 -3.87
N MET A 29 -4.69 -1.45 -3.18
CA MET A 29 -5.82 -0.54 -3.20
C MET A 29 -5.33 0.85 -3.53
N ASP A 30 -6.06 1.52 -4.39
CA ASP A 30 -5.84 2.93 -4.66
C ASP A 30 -7.20 3.59 -4.83
N SER A 31 -7.45 4.59 -3.97
CA SER A 31 -8.39 5.62 -4.35
C SER A 31 -7.74 6.36 -5.49
N GLN A 32 -8.22 6.15 -6.70
CA GLN A 32 -7.99 7.11 -7.77
C GLN A 32 -8.17 8.51 -7.18
N PRO A 33 -7.23 9.45 -7.34
CA PRO A 33 -7.66 10.79 -7.59
C PRO A 33 -8.14 10.78 -9.06
N TYR A 34 -9.43 10.53 -9.20
CA TYR A 34 -10.39 11.02 -10.20
C TYR A 34 -9.93 11.33 -11.61
N SER A 35 -9.52 10.29 -12.31
CA SER A 35 -9.38 10.29 -13.77
C SER A 35 -9.72 8.94 -14.34
N GLU A 36 -11.03 8.73 -14.42
CA GLU A 36 -11.80 8.12 -15.50
C GLU A 36 -13.22 7.82 -14.93
N PHE A 37 -13.39 7.64 -13.59
CA PHE A 37 -14.65 7.12 -12.98
C PHE A 37 -15.20 7.69 -11.63
N GLY A 38 -14.69 8.77 -11.01
CA GLY A 38 -15.49 9.70 -10.15
C GLY A 38 -16.02 9.31 -8.74
N VAL A 39 -15.35 9.72 -7.64
CA VAL A 39 -15.75 9.52 -6.20
C VAL A 39 -15.41 10.71 -5.26
N GLN A 40 -14.47 11.63 -5.56
CA GLN A 40 -14.13 12.83 -4.75
C GLN A 40 -13.65 13.91 -5.72
N GLN A 41 -14.23 15.09 -5.67
CA GLN A 41 -13.93 16.15 -6.64
C GLN A 41 -13.22 17.27 -5.87
N SER A 42 -12.13 17.81 -6.40
CA SER A 42 -11.61 19.09 -5.89
C SER A 42 -12.66 20.18 -6.07
N GLY A 43 -13.56 19.99 -7.04
CA GLY A 43 -14.52 21.00 -7.49
C GLY A 43 -13.83 22.14 -8.25
N LYS A 44 -12.52 22.07 -8.43
CA LYS A 44 -11.71 23.02 -9.16
C LYS A 44 -11.31 22.40 -10.49
N ILE A 45 -11.64 23.10 -11.56
CA ILE A 45 -11.33 22.67 -12.91
C ILE A 45 -10.04 23.37 -13.35
N ASN A 46 -9.04 22.58 -13.75
CA ASN A 46 -7.79 23.08 -14.28
C ASN A 46 -7.97 23.68 -15.69
N THR A 47 -6.90 24.27 -16.24
CA THR A 47 -6.91 24.91 -17.56
C THR A 47 -7.25 23.99 -18.73
N TYR A 48 -7.22 22.66 -18.50
CA TYR A 48 -7.52 21.63 -19.50
C TYR A 48 -8.95 21.08 -19.37
N GLY A 49 -9.77 21.64 -18.47
CA GLY A 49 -11.18 21.21 -18.30
C GLY A 49 -11.34 19.98 -17.41
N HIS A 50 -10.29 19.55 -16.72
CA HIS A 50 -10.34 18.42 -15.79
C HIS A 50 -10.34 18.89 -14.35
N ASP A 51 -10.90 18.08 -13.45
CA ASP A 51 -10.72 18.29 -12.01
C ASP A 51 -9.21 18.32 -11.68
N GLU A 52 -8.77 19.17 -10.74
CA GLU A 52 -7.35 19.26 -10.34
C GLU A 52 -6.76 17.92 -9.90
N PHE A 53 -7.60 16.97 -9.51
CA PHE A 53 -7.18 15.63 -9.11
C PHE A 53 -7.13 14.60 -10.25
N TYR A 54 -7.34 14.99 -11.50
CA TYR A 54 -7.32 14.08 -12.66
C TYR A 54 -5.90 13.57 -13.02
N ARG A 55 -5.68 12.24 -13.00
CA ARG A 55 -4.49 11.49 -13.47
C ARG A 55 -4.71 10.77 -14.83
N PRO A 56 -4.52 11.46 -15.97
CA PRO A 56 -4.67 10.82 -17.28
C PRO A 56 -3.84 9.53 -17.39
N ASP A 57 -4.40 8.54 -18.08
CA ASP A 57 -3.76 7.27 -18.41
C ASP A 57 -3.29 6.46 -17.18
N PHE A 58 -3.81 6.75 -15.98
CA PHE A 58 -3.36 6.09 -14.76
C PHE A 58 -3.47 4.57 -14.85
N ILE A 59 -4.59 4.07 -15.37
CA ILE A 59 -4.81 2.64 -15.54
C ILE A 59 -3.84 2.02 -16.55
N GLU A 60 -3.55 2.71 -17.65
CA GLU A 60 -2.53 2.26 -18.60
C GLU A 60 -1.15 2.23 -17.95
N ASN A 61 -0.83 3.24 -17.13
CA ASN A 61 0.43 3.30 -16.39
C ASN A 61 0.55 2.19 -15.34
N VAL A 62 -0.53 1.82 -14.65
CA VAL A 62 -0.54 0.65 -13.75
C VAL A 62 -0.29 -0.63 -14.54
N ASN A 63 -1.00 -0.85 -15.66
CA ASN A 63 -0.80 -2.03 -16.52
C ASN A 63 0.66 -2.12 -16.99
N LYS A 64 1.21 -1.00 -17.48
CA LYS A 64 2.59 -0.91 -17.96
C LYS A 64 3.59 -1.16 -16.84
N SER A 65 3.34 -0.63 -15.63
CA SER A 65 4.20 -0.82 -14.47
C SER A 65 4.33 -2.30 -14.09
N TYR A 66 3.23 -3.04 -14.06
CA TYR A 66 3.23 -4.47 -13.74
C TYR A 66 3.72 -5.34 -14.89
N TYR A 67 3.39 -4.99 -16.14
CA TYR A 67 3.94 -5.65 -17.32
C TYR A 67 5.48 -5.58 -17.35
N ASN A 68 6.05 -4.41 -17.02
CA ASN A 68 7.50 -4.22 -17.00
C ASN A 68 8.23 -5.08 -15.96
N ILE A 69 7.53 -5.60 -14.95
CA ILE A 69 8.09 -6.54 -13.96
C ILE A 69 7.59 -7.98 -14.15
N GLY A 70 7.08 -8.30 -15.34
CA GLY A 70 6.76 -9.67 -15.75
C GLY A 70 5.38 -10.17 -15.33
N TYR A 71 4.46 -9.29 -14.95
CA TYR A 71 3.08 -9.66 -14.68
C TYR A 71 2.20 -9.46 -15.90
N GLU A 72 1.32 -10.42 -16.15
CA GLU A 72 0.31 -10.36 -17.20
C GLU A 72 -1.06 -10.00 -16.60
N LEU A 73 -1.81 -9.15 -17.29
CA LEU A 73 -3.18 -8.81 -16.90
C LEU A 73 -4.11 -9.97 -17.31
N HIS A 74 -4.82 -10.53 -16.34
CA HIS A 74 -5.90 -11.49 -16.57
C HIS A 74 -7.25 -10.78 -16.66
N ASP A 75 -8.25 -11.49 -17.17
CA ASP A 75 -9.60 -10.97 -17.33
C ASP A 75 -10.08 -10.28 -16.04
N PRO A 76 -10.57 -9.04 -16.12
CA PRO A 76 -11.01 -8.30 -14.95
C PRO A 76 -12.15 -9.06 -14.28
N ILE A 77 -11.99 -9.38 -12.98
CA ILE A 77 -12.99 -10.08 -12.16
C ILE A 77 -14.30 -9.28 -12.13
N ASN A 78 -14.18 -7.95 -12.14
CA ASN A 78 -15.24 -6.98 -12.39
C ASN A 78 -14.60 -5.64 -12.83
N GLY A 79 -15.41 -4.66 -13.25
CA GLY A 79 -14.91 -3.36 -13.74
C GLY A 79 -14.07 -2.55 -12.74
N ASN A 80 -14.02 -2.93 -11.46
CA ASN A 80 -13.30 -2.21 -10.41
C ASN A 80 -12.04 -2.94 -9.90
N ILE A 81 -11.80 -4.19 -10.31
CA ILE A 81 -10.67 -4.99 -9.85
C ILE A 81 -9.90 -5.51 -11.06
N ARG A 82 -8.60 -5.19 -11.10
CA ARG A 82 -7.66 -5.78 -12.07
C ARG A 82 -6.88 -6.90 -11.41
N CYS A 83 -6.70 -8.00 -12.14
CA CYS A 83 -5.96 -9.16 -11.67
C CYS A 83 -4.69 -9.29 -12.52
N TYR A 84 -3.53 -9.29 -11.90
CA TYR A 84 -2.26 -9.53 -12.57
C TYR A 84 -1.57 -10.76 -12.01
N SER A 85 -0.87 -11.54 -12.84
CA SER A 85 -0.07 -12.67 -12.36
C SER A 85 1.22 -12.84 -13.13
N ASN A 86 2.26 -13.34 -12.47
CA ASN A 86 3.50 -13.81 -13.09
C ASN A 86 3.67 -15.34 -12.96
N GLY A 87 2.60 -16.06 -12.61
CA GLY A 87 2.61 -17.51 -12.37
C GLY A 87 3.00 -17.93 -10.94
N THR A 88 3.75 -17.09 -10.22
CA THR A 88 4.13 -17.33 -8.81
C THR A 88 3.41 -16.42 -7.82
N GLN A 89 3.09 -15.21 -8.24
CA GLN A 89 2.48 -14.16 -7.46
C GLN A 89 1.24 -13.65 -8.19
N SER A 90 0.26 -13.18 -7.42
CA SER A 90 -0.97 -12.56 -7.95
C SER A 90 -1.19 -11.19 -7.31
N ILE A 91 -1.62 -10.22 -8.10
CA ILE A 91 -1.96 -8.87 -7.66
C ILE A 91 -3.45 -8.67 -7.92
N PHE A 92 -4.22 -8.46 -6.87
CA PHE A 92 -5.60 -7.98 -6.93
C PHE A 92 -5.59 -6.47 -6.69
N TYR A 93 -5.72 -5.71 -7.77
CA TYR A 93 -5.66 -4.26 -7.75
C TYR A 93 -7.08 -3.68 -7.74
N TYR A 94 -7.51 -3.21 -6.58
CA TYR A 94 -8.78 -2.54 -6.35
C TYR A 94 -8.68 -1.08 -6.76
N MET A 95 -9.28 -0.76 -7.90
CA MET A 95 -9.43 0.61 -8.38
C MET A 95 -10.54 1.32 -7.59
N ASN A 96 -10.57 2.65 -7.61
CA ASN A 96 -11.61 3.48 -6.99
C ASN A 96 -11.95 3.09 -5.54
N THR A 97 -10.98 2.59 -4.77
CA THR A 97 -11.21 2.06 -3.43
C THR A 97 -10.48 2.92 -2.41
N SER A 98 -11.18 3.92 -1.87
CA SER A 98 -10.70 4.76 -0.77
C SER A 98 -10.85 4.07 0.57
N ILE A 99 -9.78 4.08 1.38
CA ILE A 99 -9.78 3.64 2.78
C ILE A 99 -9.56 4.90 3.63
N PRO A 100 -10.41 5.17 4.64
CA PRO A 100 -11.34 4.23 5.27
C PRO A 100 -12.69 4.04 4.56
N ASP A 101 -13.17 4.94 3.71
CA ASP A 101 -14.59 4.98 3.28
C ASP A 101 -15.18 3.66 2.75
N HIS A 102 -14.42 2.91 1.97
CA HIS A 102 -14.85 1.66 1.33
C HIS A 102 -14.41 0.41 2.08
N HIS A 103 -13.92 0.53 3.31
CA HIS A 103 -13.41 -0.60 4.10
C HIS A 103 -14.42 -1.76 4.20
N ASN A 104 -15.73 -1.45 4.16
CA ASN A 104 -16.77 -2.47 4.24
C ASN A 104 -16.85 -3.39 3.01
N GLN A 105 -16.38 -2.93 1.85
CA GLN A 105 -16.40 -3.68 0.58
C GLN A 105 -15.23 -4.66 0.47
N VAL A 106 -14.18 -4.45 1.26
CA VAL A 106 -12.91 -5.18 1.17
C VAL A 106 -12.55 -5.92 2.47
N LYS A 107 -13.55 -6.24 3.29
CA LYS A 107 -13.37 -6.96 4.57
C LYS A 107 -12.72 -8.33 4.41
N ILE A 108 -13.10 -9.07 3.38
CA ILE A 108 -12.58 -10.41 3.12
C ILE A 108 -11.08 -10.35 2.76
N PRO A 109 -10.63 -9.51 1.81
CA PRO A 109 -9.20 -9.27 1.62
C PRO A 109 -8.47 -8.88 2.92
N PHE A 110 -9.05 -7.98 3.73
CA PHE A 110 -8.44 -7.57 4.99
C PHE A 110 -8.35 -8.68 6.05
N SER A 111 -9.23 -9.69 6.06
CA SER A 111 -9.13 -10.80 7.02
C SER A 111 -8.03 -11.79 6.68
N GLU A 112 -7.60 -11.83 5.42
CA GLU A 112 -6.63 -12.80 4.93
C GLU A 112 -5.18 -12.33 5.03
N ILE A 113 -4.93 -11.03 5.17
CA ILE A 113 -3.58 -10.47 5.14
C ILE A 113 -2.74 -10.96 6.32
N ASP A 114 -1.45 -11.17 6.06
CA ASP A 114 -0.40 -11.39 7.06
C ASP A 114 0.70 -10.34 7.00
N SER A 115 0.63 -9.42 6.03
CA SER A 115 1.60 -8.35 5.84
C SER A 115 0.91 -7.05 5.42
N VAL A 116 1.46 -5.91 5.80
CA VAL A 116 1.05 -4.59 5.31
C VAL A 116 2.27 -3.87 4.74
N ILE A 117 2.10 -3.26 3.57
CA ILE A 117 3.13 -2.48 2.88
C ILE A 117 2.80 -1.00 3.05
N VAL A 118 3.80 -0.23 3.44
CA VAL A 118 3.75 1.23 3.56
C VAL A 118 4.86 1.81 2.68
N SER A 119 4.43 2.38 1.54
CA SER A 119 5.31 3.01 0.55
C SER A 119 4.64 4.28 0.04
N GLY A 120 5.23 5.43 0.37
CA GLY A 120 4.74 6.78 0.04
C GLY A 120 3.49 7.26 0.81
N HIS A 121 2.49 6.41 0.98
CA HIS A 121 1.23 6.72 1.69
C HIS A 121 1.14 6.03 3.05
N ASP A 122 0.71 6.75 4.09
CA ASP A 122 0.44 6.22 5.43
C ASP A 122 -1.06 5.86 5.58
N PRO A 123 -1.42 4.57 5.60
CA PRO A 123 -2.81 4.13 5.53
C PRO A 123 -3.56 4.28 6.86
N ASP A 124 -4.88 4.45 6.81
CA ASP A 124 -5.74 4.36 7.99
C ASP A 124 -5.76 2.94 8.58
N CYS A 125 -5.75 2.82 9.90
CA CYS A 125 -5.74 1.55 10.64
C CYS A 125 -7.04 0.74 10.58
N ILE A 126 -8.09 1.20 9.89
CA ILE A 126 -9.41 0.54 9.88
C ILE A 126 -9.34 -0.94 9.46
N PHE A 127 -8.37 -1.31 8.62
CA PHE A 127 -8.18 -2.69 8.18
C PHE A 127 -7.85 -3.66 9.33
N LEU A 128 -7.22 -3.16 10.41
CA LEU A 128 -6.88 -3.96 11.60
C LEU A 128 -8.11 -4.51 12.32
N LYS A 129 -9.31 -3.93 12.11
CA LYS A 129 -10.57 -4.45 12.67
C LYS A 129 -11.02 -5.78 12.03
N TYR A 130 -10.46 -6.13 10.88
CA TYR A 130 -10.90 -7.28 10.09
C TYR A 130 -9.96 -8.48 10.14
N THR A 131 -8.76 -8.31 10.69
CA THR A 131 -7.79 -9.39 10.85
C THR A 131 -7.59 -9.77 12.31
N THR A 132 -7.40 -11.06 12.55
CA THR A 132 -6.97 -11.61 13.84
C THR A 132 -5.51 -12.05 13.81
N LYS A 133 -4.87 -12.00 12.65
CA LYS A 133 -3.46 -12.39 12.46
C LYS A 133 -2.56 -11.28 12.98
N ARG A 134 -1.39 -11.66 13.50
CA ARG A 134 -0.29 -10.71 13.65
C ARG A 134 0.35 -10.51 12.28
N LEU A 135 0.69 -9.27 11.97
CA LEU A 135 1.13 -8.83 10.66
C LEU A 135 2.63 -8.53 10.64
N SER A 136 3.23 -8.67 9.47
CA SER A 136 4.51 -8.05 9.14
C SER A 136 4.27 -6.63 8.63
N PHE A 137 5.01 -5.66 9.16
CA PHE A 137 5.07 -4.32 8.57
C PHE A 137 6.20 -4.27 7.54
N ILE A 138 5.96 -3.73 6.34
CA ILE A 138 6.96 -3.58 5.30
C ILE A 138 7.00 -2.11 4.89
N GLY A 139 8.00 -1.38 5.38
CA GLY A 139 8.29 -0.01 4.99
C GLY A 139 9.27 0.04 3.81
N VAL A 140 8.99 0.88 2.82
CA VAL A 140 9.84 0.98 1.61
C VAL A 140 10.68 2.26 1.63
N GLU A 141 11.93 2.14 1.19
CA GLU A 141 12.88 3.24 1.06
C GLU A 141 12.32 4.41 0.24
N GLY A 142 12.52 5.63 0.75
CA GLY A 142 11.97 6.86 0.19
C GLY A 142 10.61 7.25 0.75
N THR A 143 10.04 6.45 1.66
CA THR A 143 8.85 6.79 2.43
C THR A 143 9.22 7.54 3.70
N SER A 144 8.51 8.63 4.00
CA SER A 144 8.65 9.29 5.30
C SER A 144 7.86 8.50 6.34
N PHE A 145 8.55 8.12 7.41
CA PHE A 145 7.95 7.48 8.59
C PHE A 145 7.97 8.40 9.80
N ASP A 146 8.07 9.72 9.59
CA ASP A 146 8.19 10.67 10.69
C ASP A 146 6.88 10.80 11.47
N LYS A 147 7.02 11.07 12.76
CA LYS A 147 5.85 11.33 13.61
C LYS A 147 5.19 12.63 13.15
N ILE A 148 3.90 12.58 12.85
CA ILE A 148 3.12 13.77 12.53
C ILE A 148 2.69 14.40 13.86
N GLU A 149 2.91 15.71 14.03
CA GLU A 149 2.60 16.43 15.28
C GLU A 149 1.09 16.42 15.62
N ASN A 150 0.24 16.05 14.67
CA ASN A 150 -1.20 16.02 14.84
C ASN A 150 -1.69 14.64 15.32
N ASP A 151 -1.80 14.48 16.64
CA ASP A 151 -2.21 13.26 17.35
C ASP A 151 -3.64 12.76 17.08
N SER A 152 -4.40 13.45 16.21
CA SER A 152 -5.79 13.13 15.89
C SER A 152 -5.98 12.14 14.74
N THR A 153 -4.91 11.71 14.09
CA THR A 153 -4.97 10.84 12.90
C THR A 153 -4.90 9.35 13.26
N ASN A 154 -5.80 8.54 12.69
CA ASN A 154 -5.83 7.07 12.84
C ASN A 154 -4.90 6.36 11.84
N THR A 155 -3.84 7.03 11.39
CA THR A 155 -2.91 6.45 10.41
C THR A 155 -1.97 5.46 11.07
N LEU A 156 -1.47 4.51 10.29
CA LEU A 156 -0.70 3.37 10.77
C LEU A 156 0.62 3.79 11.41
N VAL A 157 1.41 4.62 10.73
CA VAL A 157 2.72 5.06 11.22
C VAL A 157 2.56 5.87 12.52
N GLN A 158 1.57 6.78 12.58
CA GLN A 158 1.30 7.54 13.80
C GLN A 158 0.85 6.63 14.97
N CYS A 159 0.02 5.62 14.68
CA CYS A 159 -0.38 4.67 15.70
C CYS A 159 0.82 3.90 16.27
N LEU A 160 1.72 3.42 15.39
CA LEU A 160 2.93 2.71 15.79
C LEU A 160 3.86 3.60 16.65
N HIS A 161 4.07 4.86 16.26
CA HIS A 161 4.82 5.85 17.06
C HIS A 161 4.26 6.06 18.46
N ASN A 162 2.94 6.02 18.59
CA ASN A 162 2.25 6.19 19.86
C ASN A 162 2.11 4.87 20.63
N GLY A 163 2.76 3.79 20.19
CA GLY A 163 2.67 2.45 20.79
C GLY A 163 1.30 1.78 20.61
N LYS A 164 0.39 2.41 19.86
CA LYS A 164 -0.92 1.87 19.53
C LYS A 164 -0.74 0.82 18.43
N TYR A 165 -1.46 -0.28 18.54
CA TYR A 165 -1.45 -1.36 17.56
C TYR A 165 -0.12 -2.09 17.35
N CYS A 166 0.96 -1.78 18.07
CA CYS A 166 2.21 -2.56 17.99
C CYS A 166 1.99 -4.06 18.27
N PHE A 167 1.00 -4.42 19.09
CA PHE A 167 0.63 -5.82 19.34
C PHE A 167 0.11 -6.57 18.11
N PHE A 168 -0.44 -5.85 17.12
CA PHE A 168 -0.83 -6.43 15.83
C PHE A 168 0.37 -6.78 14.96
N PHE A 169 1.57 -6.29 15.25
CA PHE A 169 2.77 -6.53 14.44
C PHE A 169 3.73 -7.45 15.17
N TYR A 170 4.36 -8.39 14.45
CA TYR A 170 5.35 -9.31 15.03
C TYR A 170 6.77 -9.11 14.52
N ASN A 171 6.92 -8.47 13.35
CA ASN A 171 8.19 -8.02 12.80
C ASN A 171 7.96 -6.84 11.84
N TYR A 172 9.06 -6.18 11.52
CA TYR A 172 9.11 -4.99 10.68
C TYR A 172 10.24 -5.17 9.67
N PHE A 173 9.98 -4.86 8.40
CA PHE A 173 10.94 -4.92 7.32
C PHE A 173 11.14 -3.53 6.74
N PHE A 174 12.40 -3.14 6.54
CA PHE A 174 12.76 -2.01 5.69
C PHE A 174 13.26 -2.53 4.35
N LEU A 175 12.53 -2.26 3.27
CA LEU A 175 12.85 -2.68 1.90
C LEU A 175 13.56 -1.55 1.14
N HIS A 176 14.77 -1.82 0.67
CA HIS A 176 15.53 -0.91 -0.19
C HIS A 176 15.10 -1.03 -1.65
N LYS A 177 15.33 0.04 -2.43
CA LYS A 177 14.97 0.08 -3.86
C LYS A 177 15.80 -0.87 -4.72
N ASP A 178 16.94 -1.33 -4.21
CA ASP A 178 17.77 -2.36 -4.83
C ASP A 178 17.28 -3.80 -4.57
N GLY A 179 16.22 -3.96 -3.76
CA GLY A 179 15.62 -5.23 -3.40
C GLY A 179 16.20 -5.89 -2.15
N THR A 180 17.25 -5.32 -1.54
CA THR A 180 17.71 -5.77 -0.23
C THR A 180 16.73 -5.34 0.86
N PHE A 181 16.66 -6.08 1.96
CA PHE A 181 15.81 -5.70 3.09
C PHE A 181 16.48 -6.01 4.43
N ARG A 182 16.00 -5.31 5.46
CA ARG A 182 16.39 -5.55 6.85
C ARG A 182 15.18 -5.80 7.73
N GLU A 183 15.23 -6.86 8.52
CA GLU A 183 14.19 -7.23 9.48
C GLU A 183 14.51 -6.70 10.89
N PHE A 184 13.46 -6.32 11.61
CA PHE A 184 13.49 -5.86 12.99
C PHE A 184 12.34 -6.51 13.76
N LEU A 185 12.57 -6.76 15.06
CA LEU A 185 11.53 -7.28 15.96
C LEU A 185 10.70 -6.16 16.59
N PHE A 186 11.27 -4.96 16.71
CA PHE A 186 10.66 -3.84 17.40
C PHE A 186 10.58 -2.61 16.48
N TRP A 187 9.50 -1.83 16.64
CA TRP A 187 9.30 -0.58 15.92
C TRP A 187 10.44 0.43 16.16
N ASP A 188 10.91 0.53 17.40
CA ASP A 188 12.00 1.45 17.75
C ASP A 188 13.30 1.12 17.01
N ASP A 189 13.61 -0.17 16.80
CA ASP A 189 14.79 -0.58 16.04
C ASP A 189 14.67 -0.25 14.55
N PHE A 190 13.47 -0.45 13.98
CA PHE A 190 13.14 -0.04 12.63
C PHE A 190 13.31 1.48 12.47
N MET A 191 12.76 2.28 13.38
CA MET A 191 12.86 3.75 13.34
C MET A 191 14.30 4.23 13.55
N ASN A 192 15.04 3.62 14.46
CA ASN A 192 16.47 3.92 14.66
C ASN A 192 17.28 3.66 13.38
N TYR A 193 16.94 2.64 12.62
CA TYR A 193 17.56 2.38 11.33
C TYR A 193 17.17 3.43 10.28
N TYR A 194 15.87 3.73 10.14
CA TYR A 194 15.36 4.76 9.24
C TYR A 194 16.04 6.13 9.51
N TYR A 195 16.11 6.59 10.76
CA TYR A 195 16.73 7.87 11.09
C TYR A 195 18.22 7.92 10.76
N LYS A 196 18.94 6.79 10.89
CA LYS A 196 20.35 6.72 10.47
C LYS A 196 20.51 6.89 8.97
N LEU A 197 19.59 6.33 8.17
CA LEU A 197 19.60 6.53 6.72
C LEU A 197 19.29 7.99 6.35
N CYS A 198 18.30 8.61 7.00
CA CYS A 198 17.98 10.02 6.74
C CYS A 198 19.12 10.97 7.13
N ALA A 199 19.93 10.64 8.13
CA ALA A 199 21.09 11.46 8.52
C ALA A 199 22.30 11.33 7.57
N MET A 200 22.32 10.33 6.69
CA MET A 200 23.39 10.09 5.72
C MET A 200 23.13 10.75 4.35
N ASN A 201 21.91 11.22 4.11
CA ASN A 201 21.46 11.88 2.88
C ASN A 201 21.36 13.39 3.07
#